data_AF-A0AAU7X8U1-F1
#
_entry.id   AF-A0AAU7X8U1-F1
#
_cell.length_a   1.000
_cell.length_b   1.000
_cell.length_c   1.000
_cell.angle_alpha   90.00
_cell.angle_beta   90.00
_cell.angle_gamma   90.00
#
_symmetry.space_group_name_H-M   'P 1'
#
loop_
_entity.id
_entity.type
_entity.pdbx_description
1 polymer ?
#
loop_
_entity_poly.entity_id
_entity_poly.type
_entity_poly.pdbx_seq_one_letter_code
_entity_poly.pdbx_strand_id
1 'polypeptide(L)'
;MSKYAPLTDYLKRYGGDEWNVTFSEIEQILGFPLPPSASTHRTWWANHGGVMVHQKAWISAGWRVVMVDKERGQVRFMRQVTTQRRPPEPPGGQWLNVAGAMARVDPRHVAEVRRYQGAADLSVRLDWQHLGPAVRDGRSWRCPVIAAVPGVVRFHVFRRGLHAFVVRSARDLAVLARHPRDGSSESETMWQSLRMADSVLIDYLLAEHVTVGSGGAIRAADFSDLRDLFLAEAAAIAVTRETGLPVLGAA
;
A
#
# COMPACT_ATOMS: atom_id res chain seq x y z
N MET A 1 -15.89 13.68 25.33
CA MET A 1 -15.24 14.67 24.45
C MET A 1 -13.73 14.51 24.59
N SER A 2 -12.99 14.36 23.49
CA SER A 2 -11.51 14.32 23.55
C SER A 2 -10.97 15.74 23.69
N LYS A 3 -9.87 15.94 24.44
CA LYS A 3 -9.21 17.26 24.52
C LYS A 3 -8.72 17.75 23.15
N TYR A 4 -8.54 16.87 22.17
CA TYR A 4 -8.16 17.23 20.80
C TYR A 4 -9.34 17.53 19.87
N ALA A 5 -10.58 17.55 20.37
CA ALA A 5 -11.76 17.88 19.57
C ALA A 5 -11.67 19.24 18.85
N PRO A 6 -11.11 20.33 19.45
CA PRO A 6 -10.96 21.60 18.74
C PRO A 6 -10.15 21.49 17.44
N LEU A 7 -9.10 20.66 17.44
CA LEU A 7 -8.29 20.41 16.25
C LEU A 7 -9.07 19.66 15.18
N THR A 8 -9.92 18.71 15.57
CA THR A 8 -10.82 18.02 14.64
C THR A 8 -11.81 18.98 13.98
N ASP A 9 -12.45 19.84 14.76
CA ASP A 9 -13.43 20.79 14.26
C ASP A 9 -12.79 21.84 13.34
N TYR A 10 -11.60 22.32 13.70
CA TYR A 10 -10.81 23.20 12.85
C TYR A 10 -10.50 22.56 11.50
N LEU A 11 -9.95 21.34 11.49
CA LEU A 11 -9.58 20.62 10.27
C LEU A 11 -10.80 20.30 9.38
N LYS A 12 -11.97 20.03 9.97
CA LYS A 12 -13.21 19.81 9.20
C LYS A 12 -13.69 21.07 8.48
N ARG A 13 -13.46 22.25 9.07
CA ARG A 13 -13.88 23.55 8.52
C ARG A 13 -12.82 24.20 7.63
N TYR A 14 -11.57 23.77 7.73
CA TYR A 14 -10.48 24.29 6.91
C TYR A 14 -10.78 24.04 5.43
N GLY A 15 -10.74 25.10 4.61
CA GLY A 15 -11.19 25.06 3.21
C GLY A 15 -10.16 24.54 2.21
N GLY A 16 -8.88 24.42 2.59
CA GLY A 16 -7.82 23.90 1.73
C GLY A 16 -7.63 22.38 1.87
N ASP A 17 -6.80 21.81 0.99
CA ASP A 17 -6.39 20.40 1.02
C ASP A 17 -5.01 20.18 1.66
N GLU A 18 -4.28 21.26 1.92
CA GLU A 18 -3.01 21.25 2.63
C GLU A 18 -3.02 22.33 3.72
N TRP A 19 -2.52 21.97 4.89
CA TRP A 19 -2.35 22.89 6.02
C TRP A 19 -0.96 22.67 6.63
N ASN A 20 -0.08 23.62 6.37
CA ASN A 20 1.22 23.74 7.02
C ASN A 20 1.06 24.60 8.26
N VAL A 21 1.49 24.08 9.40
CA VAL A 21 1.24 24.72 10.70
C VAL A 21 2.39 24.47 11.66
N THR A 22 2.64 25.42 12.54
CA THR A 22 3.58 25.28 13.66
C THR A 22 2.94 24.56 14.85
N PHE A 23 3.75 23.99 15.74
CA PHE A 23 3.25 23.44 17.01
C PHE A 23 2.48 24.49 17.82
N SER A 24 2.95 25.74 17.84
CA SER A 24 2.30 26.82 18.60
C SER A 24 0.91 27.18 18.07
N GLU A 25 0.72 27.21 16.74
CA GLU A 25 -0.60 27.43 16.15
C GLU A 25 -1.56 26.27 16.44
N ILE A 26 -1.06 25.02 16.49
CA ILE A 26 -1.87 23.88 16.94
C ILE A 26 -2.27 24.06 18.42
N GLU A 27 -1.36 24.49 19.28
CA GLU A 27 -1.63 24.76 20.70
C GLU A 27 -2.67 25.86 20.91
N GLN A 28 -2.66 26.90 20.07
CA GLN A 28 -3.69 27.95 20.06
C GLN A 28 -5.07 27.39 19.73
N ILE A 29 -5.17 26.50 18.73
CA ILE A 29 -6.42 25.83 18.38
C ILE A 29 -6.89 24.91 19.51
N LEU A 30 -5.95 24.20 20.16
CA LEU A 30 -6.24 23.28 21.25
C LEU A 30 -6.57 23.98 22.58
N GLY A 31 -6.07 25.19 22.79
CA GLY A 31 -6.17 25.92 24.06
C GLY A 31 -5.28 25.36 25.17
N PHE A 32 -4.29 24.51 24.83
CA PHE A 32 -3.32 23.96 25.77
C PHE A 32 -2.01 23.57 25.06
N PRO A 33 -0.87 23.54 25.76
CA PRO A 33 0.42 23.16 25.17
C PRO A 33 0.46 21.67 24.80
N LEU A 34 1.08 21.37 23.67
CA LEU A 34 1.32 20.00 23.24
C LEU A 34 2.28 19.31 24.21
N PRO A 35 2.12 17.99 24.44
CA PRO A 35 3.03 17.27 25.33
C PRO A 35 4.46 17.27 24.75
N PRO A 36 5.51 17.19 25.58
CA PRO A 36 6.90 17.13 25.13
C PRO A 36 7.19 16.00 24.11
N SER A 37 6.39 14.94 24.14
CA SER A 37 6.48 13.85 23.18
C SER A 37 6.10 14.25 21.75
N ALA A 38 5.29 15.28 21.55
CA ALA A 38 4.94 15.81 20.23
C ALA A 38 6.16 16.44 19.52
N SER A 39 7.05 17.10 20.26
CA SER A 39 8.30 17.65 19.70
C SER A 39 9.41 16.60 19.64
N THR A 40 9.47 15.69 20.63
CA THR A 40 10.57 14.72 20.76
C THR A 40 10.40 13.50 19.84
N HIS A 41 9.18 13.01 19.63
CA HIS A 41 8.93 11.75 18.92
C HIS A 41 8.12 11.98 17.64
N ARG A 42 8.71 11.65 16.48
CA ARG A 42 8.01 11.73 15.18
C ARG A 42 6.78 10.80 15.15
N THR A 43 6.87 9.68 15.85
CA THR A 43 5.79 8.69 15.98
C THR A 43 4.55 9.22 16.71
N TRP A 44 4.67 10.31 17.47
CA TRP A 44 3.50 10.99 18.05
C TRP A 44 2.55 11.50 16.95
N TRP A 45 3.10 11.95 15.82
CA TRP A 45 2.36 12.42 14.64
C TRP A 45 2.02 11.29 13.65
N ALA A 46 2.20 10.02 14.03
CA ALA A 46 1.93 8.91 13.13
C ALA A 46 0.44 8.74 12.83
N ASN A 47 0.14 8.15 11.67
CA ASN A 47 -1.22 7.93 11.18
C ASN A 47 -1.73 6.49 11.47
N HIS A 48 -1.39 5.91 12.63
CA HIS A 48 -1.69 4.50 12.95
C HIS A 48 -3.16 4.28 13.36
N GLY A 49 -4.07 4.34 12.40
CA GLY A 49 -5.46 3.85 12.51
C GLY A 49 -6.34 4.54 13.57
N GLY A 50 -5.85 5.60 14.22
CA GLY A 50 -6.56 6.29 15.29
C GLY A 50 -6.59 5.52 16.60
N VAL A 51 -5.62 4.64 16.90
CA VAL A 51 -5.59 3.94 18.20
C VAL A 51 -5.40 4.94 19.36
N MET A 52 -4.58 5.97 19.14
CA MET A 52 -4.31 7.00 20.14
C MET A 52 -5.22 8.21 20.00
N VAL A 53 -5.63 8.80 21.14
CA VAL A 53 -6.62 9.88 21.22
C VAL A 53 -6.24 11.17 20.47
N HIS A 54 -4.95 11.47 20.33
CA HIS A 54 -4.46 12.62 19.55
C HIS A 54 -4.52 12.34 18.05
N GLN A 55 -4.14 11.13 17.62
CA GLN A 55 -4.16 10.73 16.20
C GLN A 55 -5.58 10.71 15.63
N LYS A 56 -6.57 10.31 16.45
CA LYS A 56 -7.99 10.41 16.07
C LYS A 56 -8.39 11.81 15.64
N ALA A 57 -7.73 12.86 16.15
CA ALA A 57 -8.15 14.23 15.92
C ALA A 57 -8.09 14.65 14.45
N TRP A 58 -7.01 14.31 13.75
CA TRP A 58 -6.87 14.60 12.32
C TRP A 58 -7.40 13.45 11.45
N ILE A 59 -7.24 12.19 11.86
CA ILE A 59 -7.74 11.04 11.09
C ILE A 59 -9.27 11.11 10.94
N SER A 60 -10.01 11.38 12.02
CA SER A 60 -11.48 11.49 11.96
C SER A 60 -11.97 12.77 11.25
N ALA A 61 -11.10 13.76 11.06
CA ALA A 61 -11.37 14.92 10.23
C ALA A 61 -11.11 14.66 8.74
N GLY A 62 -10.59 13.48 8.37
CA GLY A 62 -10.22 13.14 7.00
C GLY A 62 -8.84 13.68 6.60
N TRP A 63 -7.95 13.93 7.56
CA TRP A 63 -6.62 14.47 7.34
C TRP A 63 -5.53 13.48 7.78
N ARG A 64 -4.34 13.59 7.19
CA ARG A 64 -3.14 12.86 7.61
C ARG A 64 -1.96 13.79 7.71
N VAL A 65 -1.04 13.45 8.62
CA VAL A 65 0.27 14.11 8.67
C VAL A 65 1.16 13.51 7.58
N VAL A 66 1.69 14.35 6.70
CA VAL A 66 2.60 13.94 5.61
C VAL A 66 4.05 14.35 5.87
N MET A 67 4.27 15.39 6.68
CA MET A 67 5.60 15.87 7.05
C MET A 67 5.58 16.39 8.49
N VAL A 68 6.69 16.15 9.19
CA VAL A 68 6.98 16.76 10.49
C VAL A 68 8.41 17.24 10.44
N ASP A 69 8.60 18.54 10.60
CA ASP A 69 9.90 19.16 10.78
C ASP A 69 10.05 19.51 12.26
N LYS A 70 10.85 18.73 12.98
CA LYS A 70 11.06 18.94 14.42
C LYS A 70 11.94 20.15 14.71
N GLU A 71 12.90 20.45 13.83
CA GLU A 71 13.83 21.56 14.01
C GLU A 71 13.12 22.90 13.88
N ARG A 72 12.15 22.96 12.96
CA ARG A 72 11.30 24.15 12.74
C ARG A 72 10.00 24.12 13.54
N GLY A 73 9.70 23.02 14.23
CA GLY A 73 8.47 22.84 14.99
C GLY A 73 7.21 22.90 14.12
N GLN A 74 7.27 22.30 12.93
CA GLN A 74 6.22 22.38 11.91
C GLN A 74 5.66 21.01 11.55
N VAL A 75 4.37 20.99 11.21
CA VAL A 75 3.64 19.82 10.72
C VAL A 75 2.90 20.20 9.46
N ARG A 76 2.93 19.31 8.48
CA ARG A 76 2.08 19.39 7.30
C ARG A 76 0.98 18.36 7.38
N PHE A 77 -0.25 18.84 7.40
CA PHE A 77 -1.45 18.04 7.20
C PHE A 77 -1.89 18.11 5.76
N MET A 78 -2.32 16.97 5.20
CA MET A 78 -3.03 16.93 3.93
C MET A 78 -4.37 16.25 4.11
N ARG A 79 -5.39 16.82 3.48
CA ARG A 79 -6.70 16.19 3.38
C ARG A 79 -6.51 14.93 2.57
N GLN A 80 -7.03 13.82 3.08
CA GLN A 80 -7.11 12.62 2.28
C GLN A 80 -8.09 12.93 1.16
N VAL A 81 -7.58 12.99 -0.08
CA VAL A 81 -8.42 12.86 -1.26
C VAL A 81 -9.00 11.46 -1.16
N THR A 82 -10.20 11.38 -0.61
CA THR A 82 -10.99 10.17 -0.67
C THR A 82 -11.44 10.02 -2.12
N THR A 83 -10.58 9.48 -2.98
CA THR A 83 -11.00 8.26 -3.67
C THR A 83 -11.18 7.21 -2.58
N GLN A 84 -12.27 7.36 -1.83
CA GLN A 84 -12.95 6.22 -1.25
C GLN A 84 -13.37 5.40 -2.47
N ARG A 85 -12.47 4.55 -2.97
CA ARG A 85 -12.89 3.18 -3.23
C ARG A 85 -13.30 2.62 -1.88
N ARG A 86 -14.48 3.05 -1.42
CA ARG A 86 -15.38 2.16 -0.74
C ARG A 86 -15.43 0.95 -1.68
N PRO A 87 -15.03 -0.27 -1.27
CA PRO A 87 -15.41 -1.44 -2.06
C PRO A 87 -16.89 -1.26 -2.38
N PRO A 88 -17.35 -1.48 -3.63
CA PRO A 88 -18.75 -1.23 -3.98
C PRO A 88 -19.59 -1.79 -2.85
N GLU A 89 -20.35 -0.91 -2.19
CA GLU A 89 -21.30 -1.34 -1.19
C GLU A 89 -22.11 -2.42 -1.91
N PRO A 90 -22.11 -3.69 -1.44
CA PRO A 90 -22.79 -4.75 -2.15
C PRO A 90 -24.20 -4.25 -2.44
N PRO A 91 -24.67 -4.31 -3.68
CA PRO A 91 -25.87 -3.59 -4.10
C PRO A 91 -27.02 -3.99 -3.17
N GLY A 92 -27.42 -3.04 -2.31
CA GLY A 92 -28.48 -3.19 -1.32
C GLY A 92 -28.26 -4.30 -0.29
N GLY A 93 -27.90 -3.94 0.95
CA GLY A 93 -28.45 -4.59 2.14
C GLY A 93 -28.51 -6.13 2.19
N GLN A 94 -27.50 -6.84 1.70
CA GLN A 94 -27.25 -8.23 2.08
C GLN A 94 -25.93 -8.28 2.83
N TRP A 95 -25.99 -8.03 4.14
CA TRP A 95 -25.22 -8.88 5.03
C TRP A 95 -25.52 -10.31 4.58
N LEU A 96 -24.51 -11.16 4.33
CA LEU A 96 -24.79 -12.60 4.25
C LEU A 96 -25.70 -12.91 5.44
N ASN A 97 -26.88 -13.45 5.18
CA ASN A 97 -27.76 -13.90 6.24
C ASN A 97 -26.91 -14.85 7.09
N VAL A 98 -26.46 -14.37 8.26
CA VAL A 98 -25.36 -15.01 9.00
C VAL A 98 -25.76 -16.45 9.32
N ALA A 99 -27.05 -16.68 9.56
CA ALA A 99 -27.67 -17.98 9.74
C ALA A 99 -27.44 -18.98 8.57
N GLY A 100 -27.35 -18.51 7.33
CA GLY A 100 -27.10 -19.34 6.14
C GLY A 100 -25.62 -19.58 5.84
N ALA A 101 -24.73 -18.72 6.35
CA ALA A 101 -23.27 -18.81 6.16
C ALA A 101 -22.55 -19.41 7.39
N MET A 102 -23.25 -19.56 8.51
CA MET A 102 -22.76 -20.18 9.73
C MET A 102 -22.75 -21.71 9.55
N ALA A 103 -21.56 -22.29 9.55
CA ALA A 103 -21.41 -23.73 9.73
C ALA A 103 -21.75 -24.10 11.19
N ARG A 104 -22.30 -25.30 11.41
CA ARG A 104 -22.28 -25.90 12.75
C ARG A 104 -20.82 -26.15 13.10
N VAL A 105 -20.31 -25.42 14.08
CA VAL A 105 -18.94 -25.56 14.57
C VAL A 105 -18.98 -26.43 15.83
N ASP A 106 -18.15 -27.47 15.89
CA ASP A 106 -17.93 -28.22 17.13
C ASP A 106 -17.41 -27.24 18.20
N PRO A 107 -18.01 -27.18 19.42
CA PRO A 107 -17.51 -26.34 20.51
C PRO A 107 -16.00 -26.51 20.80
N ARG A 108 -15.40 -27.68 20.51
CA ARG A 108 -13.95 -27.90 20.58
C ARG A 108 -13.17 -27.09 19.54
N HIS A 109 -13.74 -26.94 18.35
CA HIS A 109 -13.18 -26.11 17.27
C HIS A 109 -13.24 -24.62 17.62
N VAL A 110 -14.24 -24.17 18.39
CA VAL A 110 -14.30 -22.78 18.91
C VAL A 110 -13.15 -22.51 19.90
N ALA A 111 -12.78 -23.51 20.71
CA ALA A 111 -11.61 -23.42 21.59
C ALA A 111 -10.29 -23.38 20.80
N GLU A 112 -10.19 -24.10 19.67
CA GLU A 112 -9.05 -24.02 18.74
C GLU A 112 -8.98 -22.69 18.00
N VAL A 113 -10.12 -22.13 17.55
CA VAL A 113 -10.18 -20.79 16.95
C VAL A 113 -9.75 -19.72 17.95
N ARG A 114 -10.05 -19.89 19.25
CA ARG A 114 -9.51 -19.00 20.29
C ARG A 114 -8.01 -19.14 20.52
N ARG A 115 -7.38 -20.27 20.13
CA ARG A 115 -5.91 -20.43 20.12
C ARG A 115 -5.25 -19.65 18.98
N TYR A 116 -5.99 -19.21 17.96
CA TYR A 116 -5.51 -18.24 16.96
C TYR A 116 -5.33 -16.80 17.51
N GLN A 117 -5.45 -16.61 18.82
CA GLN A 117 -4.88 -15.43 19.50
C GLN A 117 -3.35 -15.52 19.66
N GLY A 118 -2.71 -16.60 19.21
CA GLY A 118 -1.25 -16.77 19.13
C GLY A 118 -0.62 -16.25 17.83
N ALA A 119 0.71 -16.27 17.75
CA ALA A 119 1.44 -15.94 16.54
C ALA A 119 1.07 -16.91 15.39
N ALA A 120 0.90 -16.37 14.19
CA ALA A 120 0.69 -17.15 12.97
C ALA A 120 1.87 -16.91 12.03
N ASP A 121 2.52 -17.98 11.60
CA ASP A 121 3.59 -17.92 10.61
C ASP A 121 3.00 -17.98 9.21
N LEU A 122 3.33 -16.98 8.40
CA LEU A 122 3.02 -16.91 6.98
C LEU A 122 4.34 -16.89 6.20
N SER A 123 4.51 -17.84 5.28
CA SER A 123 5.64 -17.87 4.36
C SER A 123 5.16 -17.69 2.93
N VAL A 124 5.90 -16.92 2.13
CA VAL A 124 5.65 -16.78 0.70
C VAL A 124 6.97 -17.05 -0.02
N ARG A 125 7.00 -18.08 -0.86
CA ARG A 125 8.14 -18.36 -1.74
C ARG A 125 7.85 -17.81 -3.12
N LEU A 126 8.82 -17.10 -3.68
CA LEU A 126 8.74 -16.49 -5.00
C LEU A 126 9.82 -17.11 -5.89
N ASP A 127 9.43 -17.62 -7.05
CA ASP A 127 10.33 -18.23 -8.03
C ASP A 127 10.36 -17.37 -9.31
N TRP A 128 11.15 -16.30 -9.29
CA TRP A 128 11.18 -15.32 -10.37
C TRP A 128 11.60 -15.93 -11.69
N GLN A 129 10.77 -15.74 -12.71
CA GLN A 129 11.10 -16.12 -14.09
C GLN A 129 11.64 -14.91 -14.84
N HIS A 130 12.69 -15.14 -15.63
CA HIS A 130 13.27 -14.10 -16.47
C HIS A 130 12.51 -14.00 -17.79
N LEU A 131 12.00 -12.80 -18.11
CA LEU A 131 11.32 -12.55 -19.38
C LEU A 131 12.30 -12.02 -20.45
N GLY A 132 13.26 -11.18 -20.05
CA GLY A 132 14.24 -10.58 -20.95
C GLY A 132 14.24 -9.05 -20.97
N PRO A 133 15.10 -8.45 -21.81
CA PRO A 133 15.20 -7.00 -21.94
C PRO A 133 14.00 -6.42 -22.69
N ALA A 134 13.55 -5.24 -22.26
CA ALA A 134 12.65 -4.42 -23.06
C ALA A 134 13.45 -3.71 -24.17
N VAL A 135 12.84 -3.57 -25.34
CA VAL A 135 13.46 -2.88 -26.49
C VAL A 135 12.99 -1.44 -26.53
N ARG A 136 13.91 -0.51 -26.74
CA ARG A 136 13.57 0.92 -26.88
C ARG A 136 12.69 1.13 -28.10
N ASP A 137 11.56 1.82 -27.92
CA ASP A 137 10.63 2.20 -28.99
C ASP A 137 10.28 3.69 -28.86
N GLY A 138 11.09 4.53 -29.52
CA GLY A 138 11.03 5.98 -29.40
C GLY A 138 11.23 6.48 -27.96
N ARG A 139 10.20 7.13 -27.40
CA ARG A 139 10.18 7.61 -26.01
C ARG A 139 9.68 6.57 -25.00
N SER A 140 9.31 5.38 -25.47
CA SER A 140 8.73 4.30 -24.66
C SER A 140 9.59 3.04 -24.71
N TRP A 141 9.07 1.97 -24.12
CA TRP A 141 9.63 0.62 -24.17
C TRP A 141 8.61 -0.36 -24.73
N ARG A 142 9.09 -1.26 -25.58
CA ARG A 142 8.36 -2.44 -26.03
C ARG A 142 8.87 -3.64 -25.26
N CYS A 143 8.02 -4.19 -24.40
CA CYS A 143 8.36 -5.37 -23.60
C CYS A 143 8.28 -6.66 -24.45
N PRO A 144 9.01 -7.74 -24.08
CA PRO A 144 8.79 -9.05 -24.67
C PRO A 144 7.34 -9.52 -24.46
N VAL A 145 6.90 -10.47 -25.28
CA VAL A 145 5.55 -11.04 -25.17
C VAL A 145 5.42 -11.79 -23.85
N ILE A 146 4.43 -11.41 -23.05
CA ILE A 146 4.09 -12.06 -21.79
C ILE A 146 2.64 -12.55 -21.84
N ALA A 147 2.34 -13.64 -21.13
CA ALA A 147 1.01 -14.23 -21.09
C ALA A 147 -0.05 -13.24 -20.57
N ALA A 148 -1.25 -13.28 -21.15
CA ALA A 148 -2.39 -12.44 -20.75
C ALA A 148 -3.15 -13.08 -19.58
N VAL A 149 -2.47 -13.20 -18.44
CA VAL A 149 -2.97 -13.84 -17.21
C VAL A 149 -2.65 -12.99 -15.99
N PRO A 150 -3.29 -13.23 -14.83
CA PRO A 150 -2.91 -12.60 -13.59
C PRO A 150 -1.46 -12.93 -13.19
N GLY A 151 -0.75 -11.95 -12.66
CA GLY A 151 0.58 -12.17 -12.13
C GLY A 151 1.29 -10.91 -11.65
N VAL A 152 2.56 -11.07 -11.29
CA VAL A 152 3.41 -10.00 -10.78
C VAL A 152 4.59 -9.82 -11.73
N VAL A 153 4.99 -8.57 -11.97
CA VAL A 153 6.18 -8.21 -12.75
C VAL A 153 7.14 -7.41 -11.91
N ARG A 154 8.43 -7.59 -12.18
CA ARG A 154 9.52 -6.78 -11.65
C ARG A 154 10.34 -6.23 -12.81
N PHE A 155 10.34 -4.92 -12.94
CA PHE A 155 11.21 -4.21 -13.85
C PHE A 155 12.51 -3.84 -13.13
N HIS A 156 13.64 -4.19 -13.74
CA HIS A 156 14.95 -3.67 -13.38
C HIS A 156 15.19 -2.44 -14.24
N VAL A 157 15.43 -1.31 -13.60
CA VAL A 157 15.57 -0.01 -14.25
C VAL A 157 17.02 0.44 -14.08
N PHE A 158 17.75 0.54 -15.17
CA PHE A 158 19.15 0.98 -15.16
C PHE A 158 19.27 2.39 -15.72
N ARG A 159 20.01 3.26 -15.04
CA ARG A 159 20.24 4.63 -15.49
C ARG A 159 21.56 5.18 -14.97
N ARG A 160 22.50 5.53 -15.86
CA ARG A 160 23.81 6.12 -15.53
C ARG A 160 24.56 5.32 -14.45
N GLY A 161 24.54 4.00 -14.55
CA GLY A 161 25.14 3.08 -13.57
C GLY A 161 24.31 2.86 -12.29
N LEU A 162 23.16 3.52 -12.14
CA LEU A 162 22.20 3.28 -11.06
C LEU A 162 21.25 2.15 -11.43
N HIS A 163 20.81 1.38 -10.43
CA HIS A 163 19.84 0.30 -10.58
C HIS A 163 18.72 0.47 -9.55
N ALA A 164 17.47 0.46 -10.04
CA ALA A 164 16.26 0.48 -9.23
C ALA A 164 15.27 -0.58 -9.71
N PHE A 165 14.28 -0.88 -8.90
CA PHE A 165 13.21 -1.82 -9.24
C PHE A 165 11.86 -1.13 -9.32
N VAL A 166 10.96 -1.66 -10.14
CA VAL A 166 9.52 -1.41 -10.07
C VAL A 166 8.82 -2.76 -9.97
N VAL A 167 7.98 -2.97 -8.97
CA VAL A 167 7.20 -4.20 -8.79
C VAL A 167 5.72 -3.86 -8.89
N ARG A 168 4.97 -4.64 -9.68
CA ARG A 168 3.53 -4.47 -9.90
C ARG A 168 2.81 -5.79 -10.10
N SER A 169 1.58 -5.89 -9.62
CA SER A 169 0.64 -6.92 -10.06
C SER A 169 -0.33 -6.41 -11.12
N ALA A 170 -0.85 -7.33 -11.93
CA ALA A 170 -2.01 -7.07 -12.78
C ALA A 170 -2.84 -8.35 -12.94
N ARG A 171 -4.14 -8.17 -13.24
CA ARG A 171 -5.03 -9.27 -13.65
C ARG A 171 -4.78 -9.74 -15.08
N ASP A 172 -4.13 -8.90 -15.88
CA ASP A 172 -3.67 -9.19 -17.22
C ASP A 172 -2.26 -8.59 -17.36
N LEU A 173 -1.24 -9.45 -17.23
CA LEU A 173 0.15 -9.02 -17.36
C LEU A 173 0.47 -8.42 -18.73
N ALA A 174 -0.25 -8.80 -19.79
CA ALA A 174 -0.05 -8.23 -21.11
C ALA A 174 -0.45 -6.75 -21.17
N VAL A 175 -1.30 -6.25 -20.26
CA VAL A 175 -1.58 -4.81 -20.13
C VAL A 175 -0.36 -4.04 -19.63
N LEU A 176 0.43 -4.61 -18.70
CA LEU A 176 1.63 -3.96 -18.19
C LEU A 176 2.77 -3.93 -19.22
N ALA A 177 2.72 -4.79 -20.23
CA ALA A 177 3.63 -4.76 -21.38
C ALA A 177 3.28 -3.68 -22.41
N ARG A 178 2.05 -3.13 -22.37
CA ARG A 178 1.55 -2.11 -23.29
C ARG A 178 1.59 -0.75 -22.59
N HIS A 179 2.32 0.22 -23.17
CA HIS A 179 2.24 1.60 -22.69
C HIS A 179 0.77 2.09 -22.85
N PRO A 180 0.13 2.61 -21.79
CA PRO A 180 -1.23 3.14 -21.88
C PRO A 180 -1.29 4.24 -22.92
N ARG A 181 -2.34 4.26 -23.74
CA ARG A 181 -2.59 5.38 -24.67
C ARG A 181 -3.41 6.50 -24.00
N ASP A 182 -3.88 6.24 -22.78
CA ASP A 182 -5.04 6.85 -22.15
C ASP A 182 -4.73 7.57 -20.84
N GLY A 183 -3.45 7.70 -20.46
CA GLY A 183 -3.00 8.69 -19.46
C GLY A 183 -3.53 8.51 -18.03
N SER A 184 -3.90 7.30 -17.62
CA SER A 184 -4.27 7.03 -16.22
C SER A 184 -3.08 7.27 -15.27
N SER A 185 -3.32 7.94 -14.13
CA SER A 185 -2.26 8.51 -13.28
C SER A 185 -1.29 7.48 -12.69
N GLU A 186 -1.78 6.30 -12.30
CA GLU A 186 -0.95 5.24 -11.71
C GLU A 186 -0.04 4.55 -12.75
N SER A 187 -0.57 4.28 -13.94
CA SER A 187 0.21 3.74 -15.05
C SER A 187 1.22 4.77 -15.56
N GLU A 188 0.85 6.05 -15.62
CA GLU A 188 1.74 7.12 -16.07
C GLU A 188 2.97 7.25 -15.15
N THR A 189 2.83 7.09 -13.83
CA THR A 189 3.96 7.21 -12.88
C THR A 189 4.98 6.07 -13.03
N MET A 190 4.50 4.85 -13.26
CA MET A 190 5.36 3.70 -13.59
C MET A 190 6.13 3.95 -14.88
N TRP A 191 5.42 4.30 -15.96
CA TRP A 191 6.04 4.52 -17.27
C TRP A 191 6.98 5.72 -17.27
N GLN A 192 6.68 6.79 -16.52
CA GLN A 192 7.61 7.91 -16.31
C GLN A 192 8.95 7.46 -15.72
N SER A 193 8.92 6.53 -14.75
CA SER A 193 10.14 5.96 -14.16
C SER A 193 10.96 5.18 -15.18
N LEU A 194 10.29 4.46 -16.10
CA LEU A 194 10.93 3.70 -17.16
C LEU A 194 11.45 4.60 -18.31
N ARG A 195 10.77 5.71 -18.64
CA ARG A 195 11.16 6.60 -19.77
C ARG A 195 12.61 7.09 -19.67
N MET A 196 13.07 7.35 -18.44
CA MET A 196 14.39 7.89 -18.14
C MET A 196 15.49 6.83 -18.02
N ALA A 197 15.14 5.55 -18.14
CA ALA A 197 16.09 4.45 -18.09
C ALA A 197 16.94 4.37 -19.36
N ASP A 198 18.17 3.90 -19.21
CA ASP A 198 19.07 3.54 -20.30
C ASP A 198 18.81 2.11 -20.77
N SER A 199 18.46 1.21 -19.85
CA SER A 199 18.01 -0.15 -20.15
C SER A 199 17.00 -0.66 -19.12
N VAL A 200 16.16 -1.60 -19.54
CA VAL A 200 15.14 -2.23 -18.70
C VAL A 200 15.17 -3.74 -18.89
N LEU A 201 15.29 -4.49 -17.79
CA LEU A 201 15.10 -5.95 -17.77
C LEU A 201 13.80 -6.28 -17.03
N ILE A 202 13.17 -7.39 -17.41
CA ILE A 202 11.87 -7.77 -16.89
C ILE A 202 11.93 -9.20 -16.36
N ASP A 203 11.46 -9.36 -15.13
CA ASP A 203 11.13 -10.64 -14.52
C ASP A 203 9.64 -10.69 -14.21
N TYR A 204 9.09 -11.89 -14.07
CA TYR A 204 7.68 -12.11 -13.78
C TYR A 204 7.44 -13.31 -12.86
N LEU A 205 6.25 -13.33 -12.26
CA LEU A 205 5.70 -14.42 -11.47
C LEU A 205 4.29 -14.71 -11.95
N LEU A 206 4.01 -16.00 -12.12
CA LEU A 206 2.67 -16.55 -12.31
C LEU A 206 2.28 -17.30 -11.05
N ALA A 207 1.01 -17.69 -10.95
CA ALA A 207 0.49 -18.39 -9.76
C ALA A 207 1.31 -19.64 -9.41
N GLU A 208 1.71 -20.42 -10.41
CA GLU A 208 2.54 -21.63 -10.27
C GLU A 208 3.97 -21.37 -9.75
N HIS A 209 4.46 -20.13 -9.89
CA HIS A 209 5.78 -19.71 -9.41
C HIS A 209 5.75 -19.19 -7.97
N VAL A 210 4.57 -19.20 -7.32
CA VAL A 210 4.40 -18.69 -5.97
C VAL A 210 3.78 -19.76 -5.08
N THR A 211 4.38 -19.99 -3.91
CA THR A 211 3.78 -20.86 -2.88
C THR A 211 3.54 -20.08 -1.61
N VAL A 212 2.36 -20.25 -1.03
CA VAL A 212 1.93 -19.64 0.22
C VAL A 212 1.87 -20.72 1.30
N GLY A 213 2.58 -20.51 2.40
CA GLY A 213 2.58 -21.38 3.56
C GLY A 213 1.93 -20.71 4.77
N SER A 214 1.07 -21.41 5.49
CA SER A 214 0.45 -20.94 6.72
C SER A 214 0.27 -22.09 7.70
N GLY A 215 0.78 -21.96 8.92
CA GLY A 215 0.64 -23.00 9.96
C GLY A 215 1.19 -24.37 9.54
N GLY A 216 2.29 -24.38 8.77
CA GLY A 216 2.96 -25.60 8.28
C GLY A 216 2.38 -26.20 6.99
N ALA A 217 1.17 -25.81 6.57
CA ALA A 217 0.63 -26.20 5.28
C ALA A 217 1.19 -25.28 4.19
N ILE A 218 1.61 -25.83 3.05
CA ILE A 218 2.11 -25.09 1.88
C ILE A 218 1.22 -25.42 0.68
N ARG A 219 0.83 -24.39 -0.08
CA ARG A 219 0.06 -24.53 -1.32
C ARG A 219 0.60 -23.61 -2.41
N ALA A 220 0.30 -23.93 -3.67
CA ALA A 220 0.45 -22.96 -4.75
C ALA A 220 -0.47 -21.75 -4.52
N ALA A 221 -0.04 -20.58 -4.98
CA ALA A 221 -0.90 -19.41 -5.00
C ALA A 221 -2.03 -19.58 -6.03
N ASP A 222 -3.15 -18.92 -5.78
CA ASP A 222 -4.26 -18.82 -6.74
C ASP A 222 -4.47 -17.34 -7.09
N PHE A 223 -3.92 -16.91 -8.24
CA PHE A 223 -4.06 -15.51 -8.67
C PHE A 223 -5.43 -15.17 -9.26
N SER A 224 -6.38 -16.11 -9.31
CA SER A 224 -7.80 -15.76 -9.50
C SER A 224 -8.38 -15.12 -8.23
N ASP A 225 -7.82 -15.44 -7.05
CA ASP A 225 -8.07 -14.72 -5.80
C ASP A 225 -7.14 -13.50 -5.69
N LEU A 226 -7.72 -12.31 -5.61
CA LEU A 226 -6.96 -11.08 -5.48
C LEU A 226 -6.11 -11.03 -4.21
N ARG A 227 -6.51 -11.73 -3.15
CA ARG A 227 -5.76 -11.73 -1.90
C ARG A 227 -4.40 -12.39 -2.07
N ASP A 228 -4.36 -13.51 -2.79
CA ASP A 228 -3.12 -14.21 -3.13
C ASP A 228 -2.25 -13.38 -4.08
N LEU A 229 -2.85 -12.72 -5.07
CA LEU A 229 -2.14 -11.82 -5.98
C LEU A 229 -1.52 -10.61 -5.24
N PHE A 230 -2.28 -9.97 -4.36
CA PHE A 230 -1.77 -8.86 -3.55
C PHE A 230 -0.74 -9.31 -2.52
N LEU A 231 -0.91 -10.49 -1.93
CA LEU A 231 0.08 -11.08 -1.03
C LEU A 231 1.41 -11.35 -1.77
N ALA A 232 1.35 -11.89 -2.98
CA ALA A 232 2.52 -12.12 -3.82
C ALA A 232 3.22 -10.81 -4.20
N GLU A 233 2.49 -9.76 -4.55
CA GLU A 233 3.06 -8.44 -4.83
C GLU A 233 3.73 -7.82 -3.59
N ALA A 234 3.07 -7.88 -2.44
CA ALA A 234 3.63 -7.36 -1.20
C ALA A 234 4.90 -8.11 -0.79
N ALA A 235 4.89 -9.44 -0.89
CA ALA A 235 6.07 -10.28 -0.67
C ALA A 235 7.18 -9.95 -1.67
N ALA A 236 6.86 -9.77 -2.95
CA ALA A 236 7.80 -9.41 -3.99
C ALA A 236 8.49 -8.06 -3.71
N ILE A 237 7.73 -7.06 -3.26
CA ILE A 237 8.28 -5.75 -2.86
C ILE A 237 9.18 -5.91 -1.64
N ALA A 238 8.75 -6.66 -0.62
CA ALA A 238 9.51 -6.87 0.60
C ALA A 238 10.87 -7.54 0.32
N VAL A 239 10.86 -8.67 -0.38
CA VAL A 239 12.07 -9.41 -0.75
C VAL A 239 12.97 -8.58 -1.67
N THR A 240 12.41 -7.82 -2.61
CA THR A 240 13.22 -6.97 -3.50
C THR A 240 13.93 -5.86 -2.73
N ARG A 241 13.37 -5.35 -1.62
CA ARG A 241 14.05 -4.36 -0.77
C ARG A 241 15.25 -4.95 -0.02
N GLU A 242 15.30 -6.26 0.20
CA GLU A 242 16.44 -6.92 0.87
C GLU A 242 17.72 -6.85 0.03
N THR A 243 17.63 -6.60 -1.28
CA THR A 243 18.82 -6.37 -2.11
C THR A 243 19.53 -5.05 -1.81
N GLY A 244 18.96 -4.20 -0.95
CA GLY A 244 19.48 -2.87 -0.62
C GLY A 244 19.28 -1.81 -1.71
N LEU A 245 18.55 -2.13 -2.78
CA LEU A 245 18.31 -1.23 -3.92
C LEU A 245 16.91 -0.60 -3.82
N PRO A 246 16.71 0.60 -4.40
CA PRO A 246 15.43 1.30 -4.34
C PRO A 246 14.34 0.57 -5.13
N VAL A 247 13.15 0.47 -4.54
CA VAL A 247 11.91 0.02 -5.22
C VAL A 247 10.98 1.22 -5.41
N LEU A 248 10.81 1.64 -6.67
CA LEU A 248 10.06 2.82 -7.06
C LEU A 248 8.55 2.54 -7.08
N GLY A 249 7.76 3.53 -6.67
CA GLY A 249 6.29 3.48 -6.74
C GLY A 249 5.62 2.50 -5.77
N ALA A 250 6.34 1.92 -4.81
CA ALA A 250 5.75 1.20 -3.69
C ALA A 250 5.31 2.21 -2.61
N ALA A 251 4.11 2.77 -2.76
CA ALA A 251 3.46 3.65 -1.78
C ALA A 251 2.48 2.86 -0.92
#